data_AF-A0A4R6Z045-F1
#
_entry.id   AF-A0A4R6Z045-F1
#
_cell.length_a   1.000
_cell.length_b   1.000
_cell.length_c   1.000
_cell.angle_alpha   90.00
_cell.angle_beta   90.00
_cell.angle_gamma   90.00
#
_symmetry.space_group_name_H-M   'P 1'
#
loop_
_entity.id
_entity.type
_entity.pdbx_description
1 polymer ?
#
loop_
_entity_poly.entity_id
_entity_poly.type
_entity_poly.pdbx_seq_one_letter_code
_entity_poly.pdbx_strand_id
1 'polypeptide(L)'
;MPTGAGQRLKSLQQALQTYLSRFPDAADSPAGIRQWWLTPELQAVSLDTLREALMELVALGRVELRTLPDGTELYGRAAATDDRAPPQASDGAD
;
A
#
# COMPACT_ATOMS: atom_id res chain seq x y z
N MET A 1 17.73 23.01 2.69
CA MET A 1 16.30 23.02 2.33
C MET A 1 15.90 21.58 2.04
N PRO A 2 15.01 20.93 2.83
CA PRO A 2 14.58 19.58 2.48
C PRO A 2 13.80 19.66 1.16
N THR A 3 14.29 18.90 0.18
CA THR A 3 13.76 18.78 -1.18
C THR A 3 12.25 18.53 -1.13
N GLY A 4 11.45 19.31 -1.86
CA GLY A 4 9.97 19.22 -1.82
C GLY A 4 9.40 17.82 -2.10
N ALA A 5 10.18 16.96 -2.74
CA ALA A 5 9.88 15.54 -2.93
C ALA A 5 9.77 14.76 -1.61
N GLY A 6 10.74 14.91 -0.68
CA GLY A 6 10.74 14.19 0.59
C GLY A 6 9.62 14.64 1.53
N GLN A 7 9.21 15.91 1.43
CA GLN A 7 8.05 16.41 2.19
C GLN A 7 6.74 15.84 1.65
N ARG A 8 6.57 15.74 0.32
CA ARG A 8 5.40 15.11 -0.29
C ARG A 8 5.30 13.63 0.06
N LEU A 9 6.43 12.90 0.05
CA LEU A 9 6.46 11.48 0.40
C LEU A 9 5.97 11.24 1.83
N LYS A 10 6.42 12.07 2.78
CA LYS A 10 5.92 12.03 4.16
C LYS A 10 4.43 12.34 4.27
N SER A 11 3.94 13.35 3.56
CA SER A 11 2.50 13.67 3.55
C SER A 11 1.65 12.53 2.97
N LEU A 12 2.14 11.85 1.92
CA LEU A 12 1.56 10.64 1.36
C LEU A 12 1.48 9.53 2.40
N GLN A 13 2.60 9.21 3.06
CA GLN A 13 2.66 8.17 4.07
C GLN A 13 1.72 8.45 5.25
N GLN A 14 1.62 9.71 5.68
CA GLN A 14 0.71 10.11 6.76
C GLN A 14 -0.77 10.00 6.34
N ALA A 15 -1.10 10.43 5.12
CA ALA A 15 -2.47 10.32 4.60
C ALA A 15 -2.90 8.85 4.48
N LEU A 16 -2.04 7.99 3.93
CA LEU A 16 -2.29 6.55 3.81
C LEU A 16 -2.50 5.88 5.17
N GLN A 17 -1.62 6.14 6.13
CA GLN A 17 -1.75 5.59 7.49
C GLN A 17 -3.02 6.09 8.19
N THR A 18 -3.38 7.36 8.01
CA THR A 18 -4.59 7.94 8.58
C THR A 18 -5.84 7.28 7.99
N TYR A 19 -5.86 7.10 6.67
CA TYR A 19 -6.96 6.45 5.96
C TYR A 19 -7.14 4.99 6.43
N LEU A 20 -6.05 4.21 6.44
CA LEU A 20 -6.06 2.81 6.87
C LEU A 20 -6.34 2.62 8.37
N SER A 21 -6.04 3.62 9.20
CA SER A 21 -6.44 3.61 10.61
C SER A 21 -7.94 3.77 10.78
N ARG A 22 -8.58 4.53 9.88
CA ARG A 22 -10.04 4.75 9.87
C ARG A 22 -10.80 3.61 9.17
N PHE A 23 -10.20 3.03 8.13
CA PHE A 23 -10.78 1.96 7.32
C PHE A 23 -9.82 0.76 7.28
N PRO A 24 -9.81 -0.08 8.33
CA PRO A 24 -8.84 -1.18 8.44
C PRO A 24 -9.00 -2.26 7.38
N ASP A 25 -10.22 -2.46 6.88
CA ASP A 25 -10.54 -3.44 5.83
C ASP A 25 -10.32 -2.90 4.41
N ALA A 26 -9.90 -1.64 4.26
CA ALA A 26 -9.64 -1.06 2.95
C ALA A 26 -8.37 -1.67 2.34
N ALA A 27 -8.53 -2.25 1.15
CA ALA A 27 -7.44 -2.70 0.30
C ALA A 27 -7.78 -2.34 -1.14
N ASP A 28 -6.86 -1.64 -1.82
CA ASP A 28 -7.09 -1.20 -3.19
C ASP A 28 -5.77 -1.15 -3.97
N SER A 29 -5.89 -1.09 -5.29
CA SER A 29 -4.79 -0.91 -6.22
C SER A 29 -4.16 0.48 -6.09
N PRO A 30 -2.90 0.69 -6.52
CA PRO A 30 -2.29 2.03 -6.53
C PRO A 30 -3.15 3.09 -7.24
N ALA A 31 -3.84 2.70 -8.31
CA ALA A 31 -4.75 3.58 -9.03
C ALA A 31 -5.98 3.96 -8.19
N GLY A 32 -6.61 2.99 -7.54
CA GLY A 32 -7.77 3.22 -6.67
C GLY A 32 -7.41 3.98 -5.40
N ILE A 33 -6.28 3.65 -4.76
CA ILE A 33 -5.75 4.41 -3.62
C ILE A 33 -5.58 5.87 -3.98
N ARG A 34 -4.94 6.14 -5.13
CA ARG A 34 -4.77 7.51 -5.62
C ARG A 34 -6.13 8.18 -5.76
N GLN A 35 -7.09 7.54 -6.42
CA GLN A 35 -8.38 8.14 -6.75
C GLN A 35 -9.29 8.36 -5.54
N TRP A 36 -9.30 7.44 -4.57
CA TRP A 36 -10.32 7.36 -3.53
C TRP A 36 -9.81 7.66 -2.12
N TRP A 37 -8.54 7.37 -1.82
CA TRP A 37 -8.02 7.48 -0.45
C TRP A 37 -7.31 8.81 -0.22
N LEU A 38 -6.73 9.38 -1.29
CA LEU A 38 -5.91 10.57 -1.22
C LEU A 38 -6.72 11.86 -1.47
N THR A 39 -6.30 12.94 -0.82
CA THR A 39 -6.82 14.28 -1.07
C THR A 39 -6.43 14.76 -2.48
N PRO A 40 -7.17 15.73 -3.07
CA PRO A 40 -6.89 16.23 -4.42
C PRO A 40 -5.44 16.71 -4.63
N GLU A 41 -4.81 17.25 -3.58
CA GLU A 41 -3.41 17.69 -3.62
C GLU A 41 -2.42 16.51 -3.76
N LEU A 42 -2.75 15.37 -3.16
CA LEU A 42 -1.95 14.15 -3.21
C LEU A 42 -2.31 13.29 -4.43
N GLN A 43 -3.45 13.51 -5.09
CA GLN A 43 -3.81 12.86 -6.34
C GLN A 43 -2.91 13.28 -7.51
N ALA A 44 -2.29 14.46 -7.42
CA ALA A 44 -1.37 14.98 -8.43
C ALA A 44 -0.02 14.23 -8.48
N VAL A 45 0.25 13.32 -7.54
CA VAL A 45 1.48 12.53 -7.54
C VAL A 45 1.44 11.42 -8.59
N SER A 46 2.61 11.13 -9.14
CA SER A 46 2.80 9.98 -10.04
C SER A 46 2.52 8.67 -9.31
N LEU A 47 2.02 7.66 -10.04
CA LEU A 47 1.83 6.33 -9.49
C LEU A 47 3.14 5.71 -8.99
N ASP A 48 4.27 6.06 -9.61
CA ASP A 48 5.59 5.61 -9.21
C ASP A 48 5.94 6.10 -7.79
N THR A 49 5.79 7.41 -7.54
CA THR A 49 6.00 8.00 -6.20
C THR A 49 5.02 7.46 -5.16
N LEU A 50 3.78 7.18 -5.56
CA LEU A 50 2.82 6.53 -4.67
C LEU A 50 3.27 5.09 -4.32
N ARG A 51 3.74 4.32 -5.31
CA ARG A 51 4.29 2.98 -5.08
C ARG A 51 5.51 3.02 -4.18
N GLU A 52 6.44 3.95 -4.39
CA GLU A 52 7.60 4.13 -3.51
C GLU A 52 7.15 4.37 -2.06
N ALA A 53 6.20 5.28 -1.85
CA ALA A 53 5.66 5.56 -0.51
C ALA A 53 4.97 4.33 0.11
N LEU A 54 4.20 3.58 -0.67
CA LEU A 54 3.55 2.35 -0.24
C LEU A 54 4.57 1.28 0.11
N MET A 55 5.62 1.12 -0.70
CA MET A 55 6.67 0.14 -0.50
C MET A 55 7.48 0.42 0.76
N GLU A 56 7.77 1.69 1.06
CA GLU A 56 8.35 2.07 2.34
C GLU A 56 7.43 1.70 3.51
N LEU A 57 6.12 1.91 3.40
CA LEU A 57 5.17 1.51 4.43
C LEU A 57 5.05 -0.01 4.60
N VAL A 58 5.23 -0.77 3.51
CA VAL A 58 5.30 -2.24 3.54
C VAL A 58 6.57 -2.69 4.25
N ALA A 59 7.73 -2.09 3.92
CA ALA A 59 9.00 -2.37 4.61
C ALA A 59 8.93 -2.06 6.11
N LEU A 60 8.13 -1.07 6.51
CA LEU A 60 7.86 -0.71 7.91
C LEU A 60 6.77 -1.56 8.57
N GLY A 61 6.15 -2.52 7.87
CA GLY A 61 5.07 -3.36 8.39
C GLY A 61 3.77 -2.60 8.70
N ARG A 62 3.56 -1.43 8.10
CA ARG A 62 2.34 -0.61 8.26
C ARG A 62 1.28 -0.94 7.22
N VAL A 63 1.73 -1.31 6.03
CA VAL A 63 0.91 -1.69 4.88
C VAL A 63 1.30 -3.10 4.46
N GLU A 64 0.36 -3.85 3.91
CA GLU A 64 0.61 -5.14 3.28
C GLU A 64 0.37 -5.02 1.77
N LEU A 65 1.28 -5.61 0.98
CA LEU A 65 1.11 -5.81 -0.45
C LEU A 65 0.58 -7.22 -0.69
N ARG A 66 -0.58 -7.32 -1.33
CA ARG A 66 -1.16 -8.58 -1.82
C ARG A 66 -1.16 -8.57 -3.34
N THR A 67 -0.51 -9.55 -3.95
CA THR A 67 -0.59 -9.76 -5.39
C THR A 67 -1.67 -10.78 -5.68
N LEU A 68 -2.66 -10.36 -6.46
CA LEU A 68 -3.72 -11.24 -6.98
C LEU A 68 -3.17 -12.18 -8.07
N PRO A 69 -3.83 -13.32 -8.34
CA PRO A 69 -3.41 -14.26 -9.39
C PRO A 69 -3.35 -13.61 -10.79
N ASP A 70 -4.17 -12.59 -11.04
CA ASP A 70 -4.15 -11.79 -12.28
C ASP A 70 -2.98 -10.78 -12.35
N GLY A 71 -2.07 -10.80 -11.37
CA GLY A 71 -0.93 -9.87 -11.29
C GLY A 71 -1.28 -8.48 -10.74
N THR A 72 -2.52 -8.28 -10.29
CA THR A 72 -2.95 -6.99 -9.71
C THR A 72 -2.40 -6.83 -8.29
N GLU A 73 -1.74 -5.70 -8.04
CA GLU A 73 -1.23 -5.32 -6.73
C GLU A 73 -2.33 -4.64 -5.92
N LEU A 74 -2.65 -5.16 -4.74
CA LEU A 74 -3.51 -4.53 -3.75
C LEU A 74 -2.70 -4.15 -2.51
N TYR A 75 -2.90 -2.94 -2.04
CA TYR A 75 -2.27 -2.43 -0.83
C TYR A 75 -3.35 -2.18 0.21
N GLY A 76 -3.16 -2.74 1.39
CA GLY A 76 -4.10 -2.61 2.51
C GLY A 76 -3.37 -2.46 3.83
N ARG A 77 -4.13 -2.29 4.91
CA ARG A 77 -3.54 -2.27 6.25
C ARG A 77 -2.88 -3.61 6.54
N ALA A 78 -1.65 -3.59 7.07
CA ALA A 78 -1.05 -4.79 7.61
C ALA A 78 -1.91 -5.27 8.78
N ALA A 79 -2.51 -6.46 8.65
CA ALA A 79 -3.11 -7.12 9.81
C ALA A 79 -1.98 -7.34 10.82
N ALA A 80 -2.21 -6.98 12.08
CA ALA A 80 -1.27 -7.32 13.14
C ALA A 80 -1.29 -8.85 13.29
N THR A 81 -0.54 -9.54 12.43
CA THR A 81 -0.40 -11.00 12.38
C THR A 81 -1.73 -11.73 12.56
N ASP A 82 -2.53 -11.87 11.50
CA ASP A 82 -3.28 -13.11 11.38
C ASP A 82 -2.30 -14.13 10.80
N ASP A 83 -2.02 -15.15 11.61
CA ASP A 83 -1.29 -16.37 11.27
C ASP A 83 -1.93 -17.04 10.03
N ARG A 84 -1.63 -16.52 8.84
CA ARG A 84 -1.98 -17.20 7.60
C ARG A 84 -0.69 -17.63 6.91
N ALA A 85 -0.34 -18.87 7.23
CA ALA A 85 0.67 -19.68 6.56
C ALA A 85 0.69 -19.44 5.04
N PRO A 86 1.86 -19.50 4.39
CA PRO A 86 1.97 -19.37 2.94
C PRO A 86 1.05 -20.40 2.27
N PRO A 87 0.34 -20.06 1.17
CA PRO A 87 -0.30 -21.07 0.35
C PRO A 87 0.81 -22.00 -0.12
N GLN A 88 0.80 -23.23 0.39
CA GLN A 88 1.68 -24.28 -0.07
C GLN A 88 1.48 -24.37 -1.57
N ALA A 89 2.52 -24.00 -2.33
CA ALA A 89 2.61 -24.40 -3.71
C ALA A 89 2.43 -25.91 -3.69
N SER A 90 1.29 -26.37 -4.21
CA SER A 90 1.06 -27.77 -4.51
C SER A 90 2.12 -28.15 -5.54
N ASP A 91 3.27 -28.60 -5.05
CA ASP A 91 4.22 -29.38 -5.82
C ASP A 91 3.52 -30.70 -6.09
N GLY A 92 2.83 -30.75 -7.22
CA GLY A 92 2.43 -32.00 -7.83
C GLY A 92 3.69 -32.70 -8.28
N ALA A 93 4.08 -33.76 -7.56
CA ALA A 93 4.97 -34.76 -8.08
C ALA A 93 4.68 -36.12 -7.42
N ASP A 94 4.19 -37.02 -8.29
CA ASP A 94 4.02 -38.48 -8.20
C ASP A 94 2.69 -39.03 -7.67
#